data_AF-A0A2N6C380-F1
#
_entry.id   AF-A0A2N6C380-F1
#
_cell.length_a   1.000
_cell.length_b   1.000
_cell.length_c   1.000
_cell.angle_alpha   90.00
_cell.angle_beta   90.00
_cell.angle_gamma   90.00
#
_symmetry.space_group_name_H-M   'P 1'
#
loop_
_entity.id
_entity.type
_entity.pdbx_description
1 polymer ?
#
loop_
_entity_poly.entity_id
_entity_poly.type
_entity_poly.pdbx_seq_one_letter_code
_entity_poly.pdbx_strand_id
1 'polypeptide(L)'
;MKNIARLFFIGFLLFNFWGRGFIVGGSLNTVYAQEQGDWKQEYAEICAKTQNAMEMSVAELKDRIERSDKLQERINKLEGPLAETEKKVFTKRLKMCRELYSFALEYKEHKE
;
A
#
# COMPACT_ATOMS: atom_id res chain seq x y z
N MET A 1 26.92 -9.52 -9.41
CA MET A 1 26.18 -8.72 -8.40
C MET A 1 24.85 -8.12 -8.91
N LYS A 2 24.22 -8.64 -9.99
CA LYS A 2 22.92 -8.14 -10.51
C LYS A 2 21.70 -8.98 -10.09
N ASN A 3 21.92 -10.12 -9.42
CA ASN A 3 20.89 -11.15 -9.21
C ASN A 3 20.40 -11.27 -7.76
N ILE A 4 21.11 -10.68 -6.80
CA ILE A 4 20.73 -10.72 -5.37
C ILE A 4 19.55 -9.78 -5.07
N ALA A 5 19.49 -8.62 -5.73
CA ALA A 5 18.37 -7.67 -5.55
C ALA A 5 17.02 -8.22 -6.05
N ARG A 6 17.03 -9.15 -7.02
CA ARG A 6 15.81 -9.81 -7.51
C ARG A 6 15.27 -10.87 -6.56
N LEU A 7 16.15 -11.55 -5.82
CA LEU A 7 15.74 -12.57 -4.84
C LEU A 7 15.05 -11.97 -3.61
N PHE A 8 15.48 -10.78 -3.17
CA PHE A 8 14.78 -10.03 -2.12
C PHE A 8 13.44 -9.45 -2.62
N PHE A 9 13.35 -9.02 -3.88
CA PHE A 9 12.12 -8.48 -4.46
C PHE A 9 11.06 -9.55 -4.72
N ILE A 10 11.49 -10.74 -5.17
CA ILE A 10 10.60 -11.90 -5.38
C ILE A 10 10.22 -12.53 -4.02
N GLY A 11 11.13 -12.56 -3.04
CA GLY A 11 10.82 -12.98 -1.68
C GLY A 11 9.75 -12.11 -1.03
N PHE A 12 9.83 -10.77 -1.19
CA PHE A 12 8.84 -9.85 -0.63
C PHE A 12 7.46 -9.92 -1.32
N LEU A 13 7.43 -10.19 -2.64
CA LEU A 13 6.20 -10.39 -3.40
C LEU A 13 5.56 -11.77 -3.14
N LEU A 14 6.35 -12.84 -3.02
CA LEU A 14 5.83 -14.18 -2.71
C LEU A 14 5.40 -14.33 -1.26
N PHE A 15 6.04 -13.64 -0.30
CA PHE A 15 5.63 -13.70 1.11
C PHE A 15 4.29 -12.99 1.36
N ASN A 16 3.94 -11.98 0.57
CA ASN A 16 2.65 -11.27 0.70
C ASN A 16 1.57 -11.72 -0.30
N PHE A 17 1.93 -12.36 -1.41
CA PHE A 17 0.97 -12.80 -2.43
C PHE A 17 0.72 -14.32 -2.45
N TRP A 18 1.62 -15.14 -1.90
CA TRP A 18 1.51 -16.61 -1.93
C TRP A 18 2.06 -17.28 -0.64
N GLY A 19 1.85 -16.64 0.52
CA GLY A 19 2.29 -17.12 1.83
C GLY A 19 1.18 -17.39 2.86
N ARG A 20 -0.11 -17.20 2.51
CA ARG A 20 -1.25 -17.50 3.40
C ARG A 20 -1.74 -18.94 3.25
N GLY A 21 -0.83 -19.89 3.35
CA GLY A 21 -1.09 -21.28 2.96
C GLY A 21 -0.60 -22.36 3.91
N PHE A 22 -0.13 -22.07 5.12
CA PHE A 22 0.04 -23.11 6.15
C PHE A 22 0.31 -22.50 7.53
N ILE A 23 -0.16 -23.21 8.56
CA ILE A 23 -0.10 -22.91 10.01
C ILE A 23 -1.29 -22.13 10.58
N VAL A 24 -2.39 -22.88 10.71
CA VAL A 24 -3.13 -23.14 11.96
C VAL A 24 -3.69 -21.94 12.74
N GLY A 25 -5.03 -21.85 12.68
CA GLY A 25 -6.00 -21.47 13.72
C GLY A 25 -5.54 -20.62 14.91
N GLY A 26 -5.96 -19.36 14.92
CA GLY A 26 -5.93 -18.50 16.10
C GLY A 26 -6.02 -17.03 15.69
N SER A 27 -7.12 -16.38 16.05
CA SER A 27 -7.45 -14.97 15.79
C SER A 27 -6.31 -13.99 16.10
N LEU A 28 -5.62 -13.48 15.07
CA LEU A 28 -4.73 -12.32 15.16
C LEU A 28 -4.86 -11.49 13.87
N ASN A 29 -6.04 -10.90 13.68
CA ASN A 29 -6.08 -9.57 13.06
C ASN A 29 -5.46 -8.61 14.09
N THR A 30 -4.68 -7.62 13.63
CA THR A 30 -3.86 -6.67 14.43
C THR A 30 -2.61 -7.34 15.03
N VAL A 31 -1.37 -6.93 14.71
CA VAL A 31 -0.71 -5.73 15.24
C VAL A 31 0.42 -5.28 14.28
N TYR A 32 0.21 -4.17 13.54
CA TYR A 32 1.28 -3.23 13.20
C TYR A 32 1.21 -2.03 14.17
N ALA A 33 0.91 -2.28 15.44
CA ALA A 33 0.98 -1.24 16.47
C ALA A 33 2.39 -1.24 17.05
N GLN A 34 3.29 -0.53 16.38
CA GLN A 34 4.34 0.18 17.08
C GLN A 34 3.96 1.66 17.02
N GLU A 35 3.54 2.17 18.17
CA GLU A 35 3.17 3.57 18.39
C GLU A 35 4.19 4.51 17.77
N GLN A 36 3.70 5.47 16.96
CA GLN A 36 4.02 6.90 16.99
C GLN A 36 3.68 7.55 15.65
N GLY A 37 2.47 8.11 15.49
CA GLY A 37 2.20 9.21 14.54
C GLY A 37 2.76 9.09 13.11
N ASP A 38 3.01 7.88 12.62
CA ASP A 38 3.91 7.63 11.49
C ASP A 38 3.07 7.54 10.22
N TRP A 39 3.53 8.18 9.16
CA TRP A 39 2.92 8.12 7.83
C TRP A 39 2.76 6.66 7.33
N LYS A 40 3.47 5.72 7.94
CA LYS A 40 3.34 4.27 7.73
C LYS A 40 1.99 3.69 8.16
N GLN A 41 1.34 4.22 9.19
CA GLN A 41 0.00 3.77 9.58
C GLN A 41 -1.03 4.18 8.53
N GLU A 42 -0.99 5.46 8.11
CA GLU A 42 -1.85 5.96 7.04
C GLU A 42 -1.62 5.19 5.74
N TYR A 43 -0.36 4.92 5.40
CA TYR A 43 0.00 4.07 4.28
C TYR A 43 -0.64 2.67 4.36
N ALA A 44 -0.58 2.02 5.53
CA ALA A 44 -1.16 0.71 5.74
C ALA A 44 -2.68 0.75 5.59
N GLU A 45 -3.35 1.75 6.16
CA GLU A 45 -4.80 1.96 6.04
C GLU A 45 -5.23 2.16 4.58
N ILE A 46 -4.51 3.00 3.83
CA ILE A 46 -4.80 3.26 2.40
C ILE A 46 -4.64 1.97 1.59
N CYS A 47 -3.56 1.22 1.78
CA CYS A 47 -3.31 0.04 0.97
C CYS A 47 -4.06 -1.21 1.42
N ALA A 48 -4.58 -1.27 2.66
CA ALA A 48 -5.36 -2.41 3.16
C ALA A 48 -6.73 -2.57 2.46
N LYS A 49 -7.33 -1.46 2.01
CA LYS A 49 -8.66 -1.46 1.39
C LYS A 49 -8.66 -1.73 -0.12
N THR A 50 -7.49 -1.99 -0.71
CA THR A 50 -7.34 -2.26 -2.15
C THR A 50 -8.13 -3.48 -2.62
N GLN A 51 -8.30 -4.50 -1.76
CA GLN A 51 -9.09 -5.69 -2.08
C GLN A 51 -10.58 -5.39 -2.34
N ASN A 52 -11.11 -4.34 -1.70
CA ASN A 52 -12.52 -3.97 -1.80
C ASN A 52 -12.72 -2.74 -2.70
N ALA A 53 -11.71 -2.33 -3.48
CA ALA A 53 -11.74 -1.08 -4.26
C ALA A 53 -12.96 -0.98 -5.19
N MET A 54 -13.39 -2.10 -5.79
CA MET A 54 -14.55 -2.12 -6.69
C MET A 54 -15.89 -1.94 -5.95
N GLU A 55 -15.95 -2.23 -4.66
CA GLU A 55 -17.15 -2.09 -3.81
C GLU A 55 -17.28 -0.69 -3.21
N MET A 56 -16.18 0.07 -3.16
CA MET A 56 -16.15 1.43 -2.60
C MET A 56 -17.00 2.41 -3.41
N SER A 57 -17.63 3.38 -2.75
CA SER A 57 -18.35 4.47 -3.44
C SER A 57 -17.39 5.40 -4.19
N VAL A 58 -17.92 6.15 -5.18
CA VAL A 58 -17.17 7.17 -5.93
C VAL A 58 -16.50 8.18 -4.99
N ALA A 59 -17.21 8.62 -3.95
CA ALA A 59 -16.69 9.56 -2.96
C ALA A 59 -15.52 8.97 -2.16
N GLU A 60 -15.63 7.71 -1.73
CA GLU A 60 -14.54 7.03 -1.01
C GLU A 60 -13.32 6.79 -1.90
N LEU A 61 -13.51 6.49 -3.19
CA LEU A 61 -12.41 6.34 -4.14
C LEU A 61 -11.67 7.66 -4.33
N LYS A 62 -12.39 8.78 -4.48
CA LYS A 62 -11.81 10.13 -4.56
C LYS A 62 -11.01 10.48 -3.30
N ASP A 63 -11.57 10.23 -2.11
CA ASP A 63 -10.86 10.41 -0.82
C ASP A 63 -9.56 9.59 -0.76
N ARG A 64 -9.59 8.31 -1.18
CA ARG A 64 -8.38 7.46 -1.17
C ARG A 64 -7.31 7.95 -2.14
N ILE A 65 -7.69 8.43 -3.32
CA ILE A 65 -6.75 8.99 -4.29
C ILE A 65 -6.10 10.24 -3.71
N GLU A 66 -6.89 11.17 -3.17
CA GLU A 66 -6.38 12.41 -2.57
C GLU A 66 -5.43 12.13 -1.39
N ARG A 67 -5.81 11.21 -0.50
CA ARG A 67 -4.95 10.81 0.62
C ARG A 67 -3.65 10.15 0.15
N SER A 68 -3.72 9.36 -0.92
CA SER A 68 -2.52 8.75 -1.51
C SER A 68 -1.56 9.81 -2.05
N ASP A 69 -2.08 10.86 -2.71
CA ASP A 69 -1.27 11.95 -3.25
C ASP A 69 -0.60 12.78 -2.13
N LYS A 70 -1.36 13.16 -1.09
CA LYS A 70 -0.81 13.87 0.08
C LYS A 70 0.25 13.05 0.82
N LEU A 71 0.01 11.75 0.97
CA LEU A 71 0.95 10.85 1.62
C LEU A 71 2.23 10.68 0.80
N GLN A 72 2.12 10.59 -0.53
CA GLN A 72 3.28 10.51 -1.43
C GLN A 72 4.19 11.74 -1.28
N GLU A 73 3.62 12.94 -1.19
CA GLU A 73 4.41 14.16 -0.94
C GLU A 73 5.14 14.12 0.41
N ARG A 74 4.49 13.62 1.45
CA ARG A 74 5.11 13.47 2.79
C ARG A 74 6.26 12.47 2.78
N ILE A 75 6.08 11.33 2.11
CA ILE A 75 7.13 10.32 1.94
C ILE A 75 8.32 10.90 1.19
N ASN A 76 8.08 11.68 0.13
CA ASN A 76 9.15 12.29 -0.65
C ASN A 76 9.98 13.32 0.13
N LYS A 77 9.41 13.91 1.20
CA LYS A 77 10.08 14.87 2.11
C LYS A 77 10.79 14.20 3.29
N LEU A 78 10.81 12.86 3.37
CA LEU A 78 11.54 12.16 4.43
C LEU A 78 13.04 12.43 4.32
N GLU A 79 13.68 12.68 5.45
CA GLU A 79 15.12 12.89 5.55
C GLU A 79 15.69 11.92 6.59
N GLY A 80 16.95 11.50 6.40
CA GLY A 80 17.64 10.61 7.33
C GLY A 80 18.31 9.40 6.67
N PRO A 81 18.99 8.56 7.47
CA PRO A 81 19.88 7.50 6.96
C PRO A 81 19.19 6.46 6.07
N LEU A 82 17.88 6.25 6.26
CA LEU A 82 17.08 5.25 5.53
C LEU A 82 16.09 5.86 4.52
N ALA A 83 16.03 7.19 4.42
CA ALA A 83 14.99 7.90 3.71
C ALA A 83 14.89 7.51 2.22
N GLU A 84 16.02 7.35 1.52
CA GLU A 84 16.03 6.99 0.11
C GLU A 84 15.43 5.59 -0.15
N THR A 85 15.70 4.65 0.75
CA THR A 85 15.17 3.29 0.64
C THR A 85 13.68 3.27 0.95
N GLU A 86 13.26 3.97 2.02
CA GLU A 86 11.85 4.08 2.40
C GLU A 86 11.03 4.80 1.31
N LYS A 87 11.51 5.93 0.79
CA LYS A 87 10.89 6.64 -0.35
C LYS A 87 10.62 5.69 -1.51
N LYS A 88 11.63 4.94 -1.93
CA LYS A 88 11.51 4.05 -3.09
C LYS A 88 10.49 2.93 -2.87
N VAL A 89 10.52 2.27 -1.72
CA VAL A 89 9.64 1.13 -1.42
C VAL A 89 8.19 1.59 -1.25
N PHE A 90 7.97 2.58 -0.40
CA PHE A 90 6.63 3.00 -0.02
C PHE A 90 5.95 3.80 -1.13
N THR A 91 6.66 4.70 -1.83
CA THR A 91 6.08 5.42 -2.97
C THR A 91 5.68 4.47 -4.11
N LYS A 92 6.46 3.39 -4.34
CA LYS A 92 6.14 2.43 -5.41
C LYS A 92 4.84 1.68 -5.14
N ARG A 93 4.63 1.16 -3.92
CA ARG A 93 3.39 0.46 -3.56
C ARG A 93 2.21 1.43 -3.39
N LEU A 94 2.43 2.62 -2.84
CA LEU A 94 1.39 3.65 -2.76
C LEU A 94 0.87 4.05 -4.14
N LYS A 95 1.76 4.21 -5.12
CA LYS A 95 1.39 4.46 -6.52
C LYS A 95 0.49 3.35 -7.08
N MET A 96 0.79 2.09 -6.80
CA MET A 96 -0.06 0.97 -7.24
C MET A 96 -1.44 1.00 -6.56
N CYS A 97 -1.50 1.30 -5.25
CA CYS A 97 -2.78 1.45 -4.54
C CYS A 97 -3.61 2.58 -5.16
N ARG A 98 -2.99 3.73 -5.47
CA ARG A 98 -3.63 4.87 -6.14
C ARG A 98 -4.14 4.52 -7.53
N GLU A 99 -3.32 3.88 -8.36
CA GLU A 99 -3.70 3.46 -9.73
C GLU A 99 -4.92 2.53 -9.72
N LEU A 100 -5.01 1.61 -8.75
CA LEU A 100 -6.18 0.76 -8.58
C LEU A 100 -7.44 1.56 -8.23
N TYR A 101 -7.33 2.54 -7.31
CA TYR A 101 -8.46 3.39 -6.96
C TYR A 101 -8.89 4.28 -8.12
N SER A 102 -7.95 4.81 -8.91
CA SER A 102 -8.24 5.57 -10.13
C SER A 102 -8.97 4.70 -11.16
N PHE A 103 -8.48 3.48 -11.39
CA PHE A 103 -9.16 2.53 -12.29
C PHE A 103 -10.60 2.21 -11.82
N ALA A 104 -10.79 1.93 -10.52
CA ALA A 104 -12.11 1.65 -9.97
C ALA A 104 -13.05 2.87 -10.08
N LEU A 105 -12.51 4.08 -9.94
CA LEU A 105 -13.25 5.33 -10.09
C LEU A 105 -13.70 5.51 -11.54
N GLU A 106 -12.77 5.44 -12.49
CA GLU A 106 -13.05 5.52 -13.93
C GLU A 106 -14.10 4.49 -14.33
N TYR A 107 -13.96 3.24 -13.88
CA TYR A 107 -14.93 2.19 -14.16
C TYR A 107 -16.35 2.53 -13.68
N LYS A 108 -16.50 3.19 -12.53
CA LYS A 108 -17.80 3.59 -12.00
C LYS A 108 -18.36 4.81 -12.73
N GLU A 109 -17.53 5.82 -12.98
CA GLU A 109 -17.93 7.03 -13.71
C GLU A 109 -18.30 6.75 -15.18
N HIS A 110 -17.76 5.69 -15.79
CA HIS A 110 -18.14 5.24 -17.15
C HIS A 110 -19.33 4.28 -17.20
N LYS A 111 -19.83 3.79 -16.06
CA LYS A 111 -20.96 2.86 -15.97
C LYS A 111 -22.29 3.54 -15.62
N GLU A 112 -22.25 4.74 -15.06
CA GLU A 112 -23.42 5.62 -14.87
C GLU A 112 -23.74 6.38 -16.15
#